data_AF-Q8WTR4-F1
#
_entry.id   AF-Q8WTR4-F1
#
_cell.length_a   1.000
_cell.length_b   1.000
_cell.length_c   1.000
_cell.angle_alpha   90.00
_cell.angle_beta   90.00
_cell.angle_gamma   90.00
#
_symmetry.space_group_name_H-M   'P 1'
#
loop_
_entity.id
_entity.type
_entity.pdbx_description
1 polymer ?
#
loop_
_entity_poly.entity_id
_entity_poly.type
_entity_poly.pdbx_seq_one_letter_code
_entity_poly.pdbx_strand_id
1 'polypeptide(L)'
;MVRHQPLQYYEPQLCLSCLTGIYGCRWKRYQRSHDDTTPWERLWFLLLTFTFGLTLTWLYFWWEVHNDYDEFNWYLYNRMGYWSDWPVPILVTTAAAFAYIAGLLVLALCHIAVGQQMNLHWLHKIGLVVILASTVVAMSAVAQLWEDEWEVLLISLQGTAPFLHVGAVAAVTMLSWIVAGQFARAERTSSQVTILCTFFTVVFALYLAPLTISSPCIMEKKDLGPKPALIGHRGAPMLAPEHTLMSFRKALEQKLYGLQADITISLDGVPFLMHDTTLRRTTNVEEEFPELARRPASMLNWTTLQRLNAGQWFLKTDPFWTASSLSPSDHREAQNQSICSLAELLELAKGNATLLLNLRDPPREHPYRSSFINVTLEAVLHSGFPQHQVMWLPSRQRPLVRKVAPGFQQTSGSKEAVASLRRGHIQRLNLRYTQVSRQELRDYASWNLSVNLYTVNAPWLFSLLWCAGVPSVTSDNSHALSQVPSPLWIMPPDEYCLMWVTADLVSFTLIVGIFVLQKWRLGGIRSYNPEQIMLSAAVRRTSRDVSIMKEKLIFSEISDGVEVSDVLSVCSDNSYDTYANSTATPVGPRGGGSHTKTLIERSGR
;
A
#
# COMPACT_ATOMS: atom_id res chain seq x y z
N MET A 1 14.38 -15.93 -63.60
CA MET A 1 14.95 -14.92 -62.68
C MET A 1 13.83 -14.24 -61.90
N VAL A 2 14.11 -13.72 -60.70
CA VAL A 2 13.09 -13.30 -59.73
C VAL A 2 12.33 -12.06 -60.21
N ARG A 3 11.00 -12.13 -60.26
CA ARG A 3 10.14 -10.93 -60.30
C ARG A 3 9.78 -10.55 -58.86
N HIS A 4 10.12 -9.34 -58.45
CA HIS A 4 9.66 -8.79 -57.18
C HIS A 4 8.13 -8.71 -57.17
N GLN A 5 7.49 -9.13 -56.07
CA GLN A 5 6.10 -8.76 -55.83
C GLN A 5 6.01 -7.24 -55.61
N PRO A 6 4.94 -6.58 -56.12
CA PRO A 6 4.83 -5.13 -56.03
C PRO A 6 4.65 -4.66 -54.58
N LEU A 7 5.12 -3.44 -54.33
CA LEU A 7 5.09 -2.75 -53.05
C LEU A 7 3.70 -2.83 -52.39
N GLN A 8 3.56 -3.64 -51.34
CA GLN A 8 2.50 -3.43 -50.37
C GLN A 8 2.77 -2.12 -49.64
N TYR A 9 1.92 -1.12 -49.85
CA TYR A 9 1.96 0.15 -49.15
C TYR A 9 1.56 -0.07 -47.68
N TYR A 10 2.56 -0.35 -46.84
CA TYR A 10 2.35 -0.72 -45.46
C TYR A 10 2.27 0.53 -44.57
N GLU A 11 1.09 0.77 -44.00
CA GLU A 11 0.91 1.81 -42.98
C GLU A 11 1.86 1.57 -41.79
N PRO A 12 2.59 2.60 -41.32
CA PRO A 12 3.40 2.49 -40.12
C PRO A 12 2.51 2.28 -38.89
N GLN A 13 2.37 1.02 -38.45
CA GLN A 13 1.71 0.67 -37.19
C GLN A 13 2.56 1.12 -36.00
N LEU A 14 2.67 2.45 -35.79
CA LEU A 14 3.55 3.08 -34.83
C LEU A 14 3.19 2.66 -33.40
N CYS A 15 1.89 2.68 -33.05
CA CYS A 15 1.39 2.20 -31.77
C CYS A 15 1.82 0.75 -31.47
N LEU A 16 1.67 -0.19 -32.43
CA LEU A 16 2.14 -1.57 -32.26
C LEU A 16 3.67 -1.66 -32.13
N SER A 17 4.39 -0.78 -32.84
CA SER A 17 5.86 -0.69 -32.78
C SER A 17 6.35 -0.24 -31.41
N CYS A 18 5.67 0.73 -30.79
CA CYS A 18 5.93 1.18 -29.43
C CYS A 18 5.53 0.11 -28.40
N LEU A 19 4.39 -0.55 -28.59
CA LEU A 19 3.90 -1.61 -27.70
C LEU A 19 4.91 -2.77 -27.59
N THR A 20 5.26 -3.39 -28.73
CA THR A 20 6.22 -4.51 -28.75
C THR A 20 7.66 -4.06 -28.47
N GLY A 21 7.98 -2.80 -28.77
CA GLY A 21 9.26 -2.16 -28.49
C GLY A 21 9.52 -1.93 -27.01
N ILE A 22 8.56 -1.34 -26.29
CA ILE A 22 8.71 -1.05 -24.86
C ILE A 22 8.63 -2.35 -24.05
N TYR A 23 7.60 -3.19 -24.25
CA TYR A 23 7.41 -4.39 -23.43
C TYR A 23 8.48 -5.48 -23.63
N GLY A 24 8.98 -5.62 -24.88
CA GLY A 24 9.82 -6.76 -25.28
C GLY A 24 11.09 -6.41 -26.05
N CYS A 25 11.42 -5.13 -26.25
CA CYS A 25 12.48 -4.65 -27.15
C CYS A 25 12.35 -5.12 -28.62
N ARG A 26 11.15 -5.55 -29.03
CA ARG A 26 10.81 -6.04 -30.38
C ARG A 26 10.34 -4.88 -31.27
N TRP A 27 11.24 -3.91 -31.51
CA TRP A 27 10.94 -2.69 -32.28
C TRP A 27 10.68 -2.99 -33.77
N LYS A 28 11.48 -3.86 -34.40
CA LYS A 28 11.41 -4.12 -35.83
C LYS A 28 10.28 -5.11 -36.16
N ARG A 29 9.61 -4.90 -37.30
CA ARG A 29 8.41 -5.67 -37.69
C ARG A 29 8.61 -7.19 -37.72
N TYR A 30 9.77 -7.68 -38.16
CA TYR A 30 10.06 -9.12 -38.21
C TYR A 30 10.25 -9.78 -36.82
N GLN A 31 10.38 -8.99 -35.75
CA GLN A 31 10.46 -9.50 -34.38
C GLN A 31 9.06 -9.68 -33.75
N ARG A 32 8.01 -9.18 -34.42
CA ARG A 32 6.63 -9.27 -33.94
C ARG A 32 6.08 -10.63 -34.32
N SER A 33 5.53 -11.30 -33.32
CA SER A 33 5.04 -12.66 -33.42
C SER A 33 3.59 -12.68 -32.96
N HIS A 34 2.76 -13.31 -33.79
CA HIS A 34 1.38 -13.68 -33.47
C HIS A 34 1.32 -15.12 -32.94
N ASP A 35 2.48 -15.75 -32.69
CA ASP A 35 2.55 -17.09 -32.09
C ASP A 35 1.99 -17.05 -30.67
N ASP A 36 1.56 -18.21 -30.19
CA ASP A 36 1.00 -18.35 -28.86
C ASP A 36 1.95 -17.80 -27.77
N THR A 37 1.36 -17.18 -26.75
CA THR A 37 2.12 -16.81 -25.56
C THR A 37 2.48 -18.08 -24.81
N THR A 38 3.77 -18.34 -24.64
CA THR A 38 4.28 -19.58 -24.05
C THR A 38 3.85 -19.73 -22.58
N PRO A 39 3.79 -20.95 -22.02
CA PRO A 39 3.49 -21.15 -20.60
C PRO A 39 4.42 -20.37 -19.66
N TRP A 40 5.68 -20.18 -20.07
CA TRP A 40 6.67 -19.39 -19.33
C TRP A 40 6.29 -17.90 -19.30
N GLU A 41 5.94 -17.29 -20.43
CA GLU A 41 5.52 -15.88 -20.45
C GLU A 41 4.17 -15.66 -19.76
N ARG A 42 3.29 -16.69 -19.71
CA ARG A 42 2.07 -16.67 -18.86
C ARG A 42 2.42 -16.65 -17.37
N LEU A 43 3.43 -17.40 -16.93
CA LEU A 43 3.93 -17.35 -15.55
C LEU A 43 4.48 -15.96 -15.19
N TRP A 44 5.22 -15.33 -16.12
CA TRP A 44 5.69 -13.95 -15.93
C TRP A 44 4.56 -12.93 -15.86
N PHE A 45 3.46 -13.11 -16.61
CA PHE A 45 2.26 -12.28 -16.50
C PHE A 45 1.54 -12.46 -15.14
N LEU A 46 1.47 -13.68 -14.61
CA LEU A 46 0.94 -13.94 -13.27
C LEU A 46 1.80 -13.27 -12.19
N LEU A 47 3.13 -13.38 -12.28
CA LEU A 47 4.07 -12.73 -11.37
C LEU A 47 3.97 -11.19 -11.41
N LEU A 48 3.80 -10.63 -12.61
CA LEU A 48 3.56 -9.20 -12.82
C LEU A 48 2.24 -8.75 -12.18
N THR A 49 1.17 -9.53 -12.33
CA THR A 49 -0.15 -9.24 -11.74
C THR A 49 -0.11 -9.33 -10.22
N PHE A 50 0.58 -10.33 -9.65
CA PHE A 50 0.80 -10.44 -8.21
C PHE A 50 1.62 -9.27 -7.65
N THR A 51 2.70 -8.89 -8.34
CA THR A 51 3.54 -7.76 -7.93
C THR A 51 2.80 -6.42 -8.04
N PHE A 52 1.90 -6.26 -9.01
CA PHE A 52 0.99 -5.11 -9.09
C PHE A 52 0.10 -5.03 -7.86
N GLY A 53 -0.56 -6.13 -7.48
CA GLY A 53 -1.38 -6.17 -6.27
C GLY A 53 -0.58 -5.84 -5.00
N LEU A 54 0.62 -6.40 -4.86
CA LEU A 54 1.49 -6.16 -3.71
C LEU A 54 1.97 -4.69 -3.62
N THR A 55 2.44 -4.13 -4.74
CA THR A 55 2.92 -2.74 -4.80
C THR A 55 1.79 -1.72 -4.68
N LEU A 56 0.57 -2.05 -5.13
CA LEU A 56 -0.63 -1.23 -4.89
C LEU A 56 -0.96 -1.16 -3.40
N THR A 57 -1.03 -2.30 -2.71
CA THR A 57 -1.27 -2.36 -1.25
C THR A 57 -0.17 -1.63 -0.47
N TRP A 58 1.09 -1.75 -0.91
CA TRP A 58 2.21 -1.06 -0.27
C TRP A 58 2.19 0.46 -0.49
N LEU A 59 1.79 0.93 -1.68
CA LEU A 59 1.58 2.35 -1.94
C LEU A 59 0.41 2.92 -1.10
N TYR A 60 -0.69 2.17 -0.99
CA TYR A 60 -1.83 2.54 -0.18
C TYR A 60 -1.48 2.61 1.33
N PHE A 61 -0.70 1.65 1.84
CA PHE A 61 -0.17 1.69 3.21
C PHE A 61 0.61 2.98 3.49
N TRP A 62 1.60 3.32 2.65
CA TRP A 62 2.38 4.54 2.86
C TRP A 62 1.58 5.83 2.68
N TRP A 63 0.47 5.80 1.94
CA TRP A 63 -0.43 6.95 1.80
C TRP A 63 -1.29 7.17 3.04
N GLU A 64 -1.95 6.13 3.57
CA GLU A 64 -2.87 6.25 4.71
C GLU A 64 -2.14 6.48 6.05
N VAL A 65 -0.96 5.88 6.22
CA VAL A 65 -0.10 6.03 7.43
C VAL A 65 0.54 7.43 7.56
N HIS A 66 0.19 8.37 6.67
CA HIS A 66 0.57 9.79 6.78
C HIS A 66 0.22 10.44 8.13
N ASN A 67 -0.77 9.90 8.86
CA ASN A 67 -1.14 10.35 10.21
C ASN A 67 0.01 10.22 11.24
N ASP A 68 0.88 9.22 11.09
CA ASP A 68 1.87 8.78 12.09
C ASP A 68 3.32 8.82 11.54
N TYR A 69 3.56 9.63 10.49
CA TYR A 69 4.88 9.81 9.88
C TYR A 69 5.95 10.34 10.85
N ASP A 70 5.58 11.18 11.81
CA ASP A 70 6.55 11.69 12.80
C ASP A 70 6.94 10.60 13.81
N GLU A 71 5.99 9.75 14.24
CA GLU A 71 6.26 8.59 15.11
C GLU A 71 7.28 7.63 14.43
N PHE A 72 7.13 7.40 13.12
CA PHE A 72 8.11 6.63 12.34
C PHE A 72 9.49 7.31 12.25
N ASN A 73 9.52 8.61 11.96
CA ASN A 73 10.78 9.36 11.92
C ASN A 73 11.46 9.39 13.30
N TRP A 74 10.72 9.46 14.40
CA TRP A 74 11.25 9.39 15.76
C TRP A 74 11.75 8.00 16.14
N TYR A 75 11.06 6.94 15.70
CA TYR A 75 11.56 5.57 15.82
C TYR A 75 12.92 5.42 15.12
N LEU A 76 13.06 5.93 13.90
CA LEU A 76 14.32 5.87 13.17
C LEU A 76 15.40 6.82 13.72
N TYR A 77 15.04 8.03 14.16
CA TYR A 77 15.96 8.96 14.85
C TYR A 77 16.61 8.30 16.08
N ASN A 78 15.81 7.63 16.91
CA ASN A 78 16.31 6.95 18.10
C ASN A 78 17.23 5.77 17.79
N ARG A 79 17.13 5.19 16.58
CA ARG A 79 17.96 4.06 16.12
C ARG A 79 19.21 4.50 15.35
N MET A 80 19.11 5.57 14.57
CA MET A 80 20.15 6.06 13.64
C MET A 80 20.97 7.23 14.20
N GLY A 81 20.44 7.95 15.18
CA GLY A 81 21.11 9.08 15.84
C GLY A 81 20.98 10.44 15.14
N TYR A 82 20.35 10.50 13.96
CA TYR A 82 20.10 11.72 13.19
C TYR A 82 18.67 11.74 12.63
N TRP A 83 18.13 12.94 12.36
CA TRP A 83 16.81 13.09 11.74
C TRP A 83 16.90 13.01 10.22
N SER A 84 15.90 12.40 9.60
CA SER A 84 15.67 12.40 8.16
C SER A 84 14.22 11.99 7.93
N ASP A 85 13.58 12.61 6.93
CA ASP A 85 12.15 12.43 6.62
C ASP A 85 11.86 11.13 5.86
N TRP A 86 12.16 9.98 6.46
CA TRP A 86 12.16 8.67 5.81
C TRP A 86 10.87 8.25 5.07
N PRO A 87 9.64 8.60 5.49
CA PRO A 87 8.43 8.31 4.73
C PRO A 87 8.45 8.91 3.31
N VAL A 88 9.11 10.05 3.10
CA VAL A 88 9.12 10.74 1.80
C VAL A 88 9.87 9.93 0.72
N PRO A 89 11.16 9.53 0.88
CA PRO A 89 11.82 8.67 -0.09
C PRO A 89 11.21 7.26 -0.15
N ILE A 90 10.62 6.72 0.93
CA ILE A 90 9.93 5.43 0.88
C ILE A 90 8.66 5.52 0.03
N LEU A 91 7.83 6.57 0.20
CA LEU A 91 6.65 6.82 -0.62
C LEU A 91 7.04 7.08 -2.08
N VAL A 92 8.06 7.90 -2.35
CA VAL A 92 8.53 8.19 -3.71
C VAL A 92 9.07 6.93 -4.42
N THR A 93 9.88 6.11 -3.75
CA THR A 93 10.38 4.86 -4.33
C THR A 93 9.28 3.83 -4.52
N THR A 94 8.32 3.74 -3.59
CA THR A 94 7.14 2.88 -3.70
C THR A 94 6.23 3.31 -4.86
N ALA A 95 5.96 4.61 -5.01
CA ALA A 95 5.17 5.15 -6.12
C ALA A 95 5.84 4.93 -7.47
N ALA A 96 7.18 5.10 -7.56
CA ALA A 96 7.94 4.82 -8.77
C ALA A 96 7.91 3.33 -9.14
N ALA A 97 8.08 2.44 -8.15
CA ALA A 97 7.98 0.99 -8.34
C ALA A 97 6.57 0.57 -8.80
N PHE A 98 5.52 1.06 -8.13
CA PHE A 98 4.13 0.84 -8.53
C PHE A 98 3.85 1.34 -9.94
N ALA A 99 4.24 2.57 -10.28
CA ALA A 99 4.01 3.15 -11.61
C ALA A 99 4.69 2.35 -12.73
N TYR A 100 5.91 1.85 -12.50
CA TYR A 100 6.63 0.97 -13.42
C TYR A 100 5.92 -0.38 -13.61
N ILE A 101 5.50 -1.02 -12.52
CA ILE A 101 4.79 -2.30 -12.55
C ILE A 101 3.40 -2.15 -13.20
N ALA A 102 2.66 -1.09 -12.88
CA ALA A 102 1.38 -0.75 -13.51
C ALA A 102 1.54 -0.49 -15.02
N GLY A 103 2.57 0.25 -15.42
CA GLY A 103 2.89 0.48 -16.83
C GLY A 103 3.19 -0.83 -17.59
N LEU A 104 3.97 -1.73 -17.00
CA LEU A 104 4.22 -3.06 -17.57
C LEU A 104 2.93 -3.91 -17.65
N LEU A 105 2.06 -3.85 -16.64
CA LEU A 105 0.78 -4.56 -16.65
C LEU A 105 -0.16 -4.04 -17.75
N VAL A 106 -0.27 -2.71 -17.91
CA VAL A 106 -1.05 -2.08 -19.00
C VAL A 106 -0.50 -2.47 -20.37
N LEU A 107 0.82 -2.50 -20.55
CA LEU A 107 1.45 -2.97 -21.79
C LEU A 107 1.16 -4.46 -22.06
N ALA A 108 1.20 -5.33 -21.04
CA ALA A 108 0.83 -6.73 -21.17
C ALA A 108 -0.65 -6.91 -21.56
N LEU A 109 -1.55 -6.17 -20.91
CA LEU A 109 -2.98 -6.14 -21.25
C LEU A 109 -3.22 -5.66 -22.69
N CYS A 110 -2.44 -4.69 -23.17
CA CYS A 110 -2.48 -4.25 -24.57
C CYS A 110 -1.95 -5.32 -25.54
N HIS A 111 -0.90 -6.08 -25.19
CA HIS A 111 -0.46 -7.26 -25.97
C HIS A 111 -1.59 -8.29 -26.11
N ILE A 112 -2.27 -8.62 -25.01
CA ILE A 112 -3.42 -9.55 -24.97
C ILE A 112 -4.60 -9.03 -25.81
N ALA A 113 -4.88 -7.72 -25.75
CA ALA A 113 -5.94 -7.07 -26.51
C ALA A 113 -5.69 -7.10 -28.03
N VAL A 114 -4.46 -6.81 -28.47
CA VAL A 114 -4.08 -6.82 -29.90
C VAL A 114 -3.81 -8.23 -30.44
N GLY A 115 -3.54 -9.21 -29.58
CA GLY A 115 -3.15 -10.56 -30.01
C GLY A 115 -1.70 -10.60 -30.51
N GLN A 116 -0.80 -9.98 -29.76
CA GLN A 116 0.64 -10.22 -29.85
C GLN A 116 1.06 -11.22 -28.78
N GLN A 117 2.08 -12.02 -29.07
CA GLN A 117 2.80 -12.79 -28.06
C GLN A 117 3.24 -11.86 -26.92
N MET A 118 2.90 -12.17 -25.66
CA MET A 118 3.57 -11.52 -24.53
C MET A 118 5.00 -12.06 -24.46
N ASN A 119 5.98 -11.16 -24.56
CA ASN A 119 7.39 -11.46 -24.38
C ASN A 119 8.01 -10.34 -23.55
N LEU A 120 8.04 -10.52 -22.23
CA LEU A 120 8.56 -9.52 -21.31
C LEU A 120 10.09 -9.48 -21.46
N HIS A 121 10.67 -8.31 -21.75
CA HIS A 121 12.12 -8.22 -21.94
C HIS A 121 12.90 -8.65 -20.68
N TRP A 122 14.09 -9.24 -20.82
CA TRP A 122 14.87 -9.77 -19.69
C TRP A 122 15.20 -8.71 -18.64
N LEU A 123 15.43 -7.46 -19.07
CA LEU A 123 15.61 -6.32 -18.16
C LEU A 123 14.36 -6.05 -17.31
N HIS A 124 13.16 -6.15 -17.90
CA HIS A 124 11.90 -6.00 -17.16
C HIS A 124 11.63 -7.20 -16.25
N LYS A 125 12.03 -8.41 -16.63
CA LYS A 125 12.00 -9.60 -15.77
C LYS A 125 12.89 -9.41 -14.53
N ILE A 126 14.09 -8.86 -14.67
CA ILE A 126 14.96 -8.50 -13.53
C ILE A 126 14.30 -7.41 -12.68
N GLY A 127 13.85 -6.30 -13.27
CA GLY A 127 13.21 -5.21 -12.54
C GLY A 127 11.97 -5.66 -11.75
N LEU A 128 11.15 -6.53 -12.34
CA LEU A 128 10.00 -7.17 -11.68
C LEU A 128 10.41 -8.01 -10.47
N VAL A 129 11.44 -8.87 -10.59
CA VAL A 129 11.94 -9.68 -9.47
C VAL A 129 12.55 -8.82 -8.37
N VAL A 130 13.31 -7.77 -8.72
CA VAL A 130 13.90 -6.84 -7.76
C VAL A 130 12.84 -6.08 -7.00
N ILE A 131 11.84 -5.51 -7.70
CA ILE A 131 10.72 -4.79 -7.07
C ILE A 131 9.90 -5.72 -6.17
N LEU A 132 9.59 -6.94 -6.63
CA LEU A 132 8.86 -7.91 -5.82
C LEU A 132 9.64 -8.27 -4.55
N ALA A 133 10.92 -8.62 -4.67
CA ALA A 133 11.75 -9.00 -3.53
C ALA A 133 11.92 -7.84 -2.53
N SER A 134 12.19 -6.61 -3.01
CA SER A 134 12.31 -5.45 -2.13
C SER A 134 10.99 -5.09 -1.45
N THR A 135 9.86 -5.21 -2.14
CA THR A 135 8.53 -4.95 -1.55
C THR A 135 8.19 -5.98 -0.47
N VAL A 136 8.41 -7.28 -0.74
CA VAL A 136 8.20 -8.35 0.27
C VAL A 136 9.10 -8.12 1.50
N VAL A 137 10.38 -7.78 1.30
CA VAL A 137 11.30 -7.49 2.42
C VAL A 137 10.86 -6.25 3.21
N ALA A 138 10.45 -5.18 2.54
CA ALA A 138 10.03 -3.93 3.20
C ALA A 138 8.72 -4.09 4.00
N MET A 139 7.73 -4.78 3.42
CA MET A 139 6.50 -5.16 4.14
C MET A 139 6.81 -6.05 5.34
N SER A 140 7.69 -7.06 5.18
CA SER A 140 8.11 -7.95 6.27
C SER A 140 8.86 -7.21 7.38
N ALA A 141 9.64 -6.18 7.02
CA ALA A 141 10.34 -5.34 8.00
C ALA A 141 9.36 -4.47 8.80
N VAL A 142 8.38 -3.83 8.15
CA VAL A 142 7.35 -3.05 8.86
C VAL A 142 6.50 -3.96 9.75
N ALA A 143 6.08 -5.14 9.28
CA ALA A 143 5.37 -6.12 10.10
C ALA A 143 6.14 -6.64 11.34
N GLN A 144 7.47 -6.47 11.40
CA GLN A 144 8.30 -6.86 12.56
C GLN A 144 8.73 -5.68 13.44
N LEU A 145 8.72 -4.46 12.91
CA LEU A 145 9.23 -3.26 13.58
C LEU A 145 8.14 -2.27 14.01
N TRP A 146 6.97 -2.34 13.38
CA TRP A 146 5.86 -1.38 13.51
C TRP A 146 4.52 -2.09 13.22
N GLU A 147 4.26 -3.17 13.96
CA GLU A 147 3.12 -4.10 13.74
C GLU A 147 1.74 -3.41 13.86
N ASP A 148 1.59 -2.49 14.83
CA ASP A 148 0.34 -1.77 15.12
C ASP A 148 -0.23 -1.00 13.91
N GLU A 149 0.58 -0.61 12.92
CA GLU A 149 0.10 0.22 11.80
C GLU A 149 -0.66 -0.55 10.73
N TRP A 150 -0.63 -1.88 10.73
CA TRP A 150 -1.45 -2.66 9.80
C TRP A 150 -2.96 -2.49 10.08
N GLU A 151 -3.34 -2.10 11.31
CA GLU A 151 -4.70 -1.68 11.65
C GLU A 151 -5.12 -0.37 10.96
N VAL A 152 -4.18 0.51 10.58
CA VAL A 152 -4.49 1.76 9.83
C VAL A 152 -5.08 1.43 8.45
N LEU A 153 -4.68 0.31 7.84
CA LEU A 153 -5.34 -0.18 6.62
C LEU A 153 -6.80 -0.58 6.88
N LEU A 154 -7.08 -1.33 7.96
CA LEU A 154 -8.43 -1.77 8.30
C LEU A 154 -9.33 -0.60 8.75
N ILE A 155 -8.74 0.46 9.30
CA ILE A 155 -9.44 1.70 9.66
C ILE A 155 -9.68 2.57 8.43
N SER A 156 -8.69 2.82 7.58
CA SER A 156 -8.86 3.59 6.33
C SER A 156 -9.88 2.95 5.39
N LEU A 157 -9.92 1.61 5.28
CA LEU A 157 -10.93 0.90 4.49
C LEU A 157 -12.37 1.17 4.94
N GLN A 158 -12.62 1.47 6.22
CA GLN A 158 -13.96 1.91 6.67
C GLN A 158 -14.34 3.29 6.11
N GLY A 159 -13.36 4.10 5.69
CA GLY A 159 -13.55 5.40 5.03
C GLY A 159 -13.44 5.37 3.50
N THR A 160 -12.70 4.43 2.92
CA THR A 160 -12.37 4.40 1.49
C THR A 160 -13.07 3.30 0.69
N ALA A 161 -13.47 2.18 1.32
CA ALA A 161 -14.01 1.02 0.62
C ALA A 161 -15.24 1.31 -0.29
N PRO A 162 -16.20 2.19 0.06
CA PRO A 162 -17.29 2.57 -0.86
C PRO A 162 -16.80 3.09 -2.22
N PHE A 163 -15.70 3.85 -2.24
CA PHE A 163 -15.12 4.43 -3.46
C PHE A 163 -14.18 3.45 -4.16
N LEU A 164 -13.41 2.66 -3.39
CA LEU A 164 -12.58 1.57 -3.92
C LEU A 164 -13.43 0.50 -4.61
N HIS A 165 -14.64 0.22 -4.12
CA HIS A 165 -15.61 -0.65 -4.79
C HIS A 165 -15.97 -0.12 -6.18
N VAL A 166 -16.41 1.13 -6.29
CA VAL A 166 -16.75 1.76 -7.57
C VAL A 166 -15.56 1.77 -8.53
N GLY A 167 -14.34 2.02 -8.02
CA GLY A 167 -13.10 1.92 -8.79
C GLY A 167 -12.81 0.50 -9.30
N ALA A 168 -13.01 -0.53 -8.47
CA ALA A 168 -12.81 -1.93 -8.84
C ALA A 168 -13.86 -2.42 -9.86
N VAL A 169 -15.13 -2.00 -9.70
CA VAL A 169 -16.21 -2.26 -10.67
C VAL A 169 -15.91 -1.60 -12.02
N ALA A 170 -15.47 -0.34 -12.02
CA ALA A 170 -15.03 0.33 -13.25
C ALA A 170 -13.84 -0.39 -13.92
N ALA A 171 -12.84 -0.82 -13.13
CA ALA A 171 -11.69 -1.57 -13.63
C ALA A 171 -12.08 -2.92 -14.26
N VAL A 172 -12.95 -3.71 -13.62
CA VAL A 172 -13.39 -5.00 -14.18
C VAL A 172 -14.29 -4.81 -15.42
N THR A 173 -15.07 -3.71 -15.46
CA THR A 173 -15.81 -3.30 -16.67
C THR A 173 -14.85 -3.04 -17.84
N MET A 174 -13.76 -2.30 -17.63
CA MET A 174 -12.76 -2.03 -18.67
C MET A 174 -12.02 -3.30 -19.12
N LEU A 175 -11.65 -4.18 -18.18
CA LEU A 175 -11.00 -5.46 -18.48
C LEU A 175 -11.90 -6.41 -19.28
N SER A 176 -13.22 -6.29 -19.17
CA SER A 176 -14.19 -7.13 -19.90
C SER A 176 -13.98 -7.11 -21.43
N TRP A 177 -13.50 -6.00 -22.00
CA TRP A 177 -13.18 -5.91 -23.44
C TRP A 177 -12.09 -6.90 -23.86
N ILE A 178 -11.08 -7.06 -23.01
CA ILE A 178 -9.95 -7.97 -23.22
C ILE A 178 -10.40 -9.42 -23.02
N VAL A 179 -11.18 -9.67 -21.97
CA VAL A 179 -11.73 -11.00 -21.65
C VAL A 179 -12.68 -11.48 -22.74
N ALA A 180 -13.64 -10.65 -23.16
CA ALA A 180 -14.56 -10.97 -24.26
C ALA A 180 -13.81 -11.21 -25.58
N GLY A 181 -12.76 -10.43 -25.85
CA GLY A 181 -11.87 -10.63 -27.00
C GLY A 181 -11.02 -11.91 -26.91
N GLN A 182 -10.76 -12.45 -25.72
CA GLN A 182 -10.10 -13.76 -25.53
C GLN A 182 -11.11 -14.90 -25.64
N PHE A 183 -12.26 -14.80 -24.98
CA PHE A 183 -13.39 -15.72 -25.08
C PHE A 183 -13.80 -15.98 -26.54
N ALA A 184 -13.97 -14.91 -27.34
CA ALA A 184 -14.38 -15.03 -28.74
C ALA A 184 -13.25 -15.48 -29.70
N ARG A 185 -11.99 -15.54 -29.24
CA ARG A 185 -10.86 -16.15 -29.98
C ARG A 185 -10.61 -17.60 -29.59
N ALA A 186 -10.90 -18.01 -28.36
CA ALA A 186 -10.66 -19.37 -27.89
C ALA A 186 -11.45 -20.41 -28.72
N GLU A 187 -10.72 -21.38 -29.28
CA GLU A 187 -11.31 -22.43 -30.14
C GLU A 187 -12.00 -23.54 -29.34
N ARG A 188 -11.46 -23.88 -28.17
CA ARG A 188 -11.96 -24.97 -27.31
C ARG A 188 -13.05 -24.45 -26.39
N THR A 189 -14.22 -25.09 -26.43
CA THR A 189 -15.37 -24.78 -25.55
C THR A 189 -15.00 -24.85 -24.06
N SER A 190 -14.12 -25.77 -23.66
CA SER A 190 -13.62 -25.85 -22.28
C SER A 190 -12.86 -24.58 -21.88
N SER A 191 -11.97 -24.07 -22.73
CA SER A 191 -11.25 -22.80 -22.50
C SER A 191 -12.20 -21.59 -22.46
N GLN A 192 -13.21 -21.56 -23.34
CA GLN A 192 -14.27 -20.53 -23.29
C GLN A 192 -15.00 -20.55 -21.94
N VAL A 193 -15.43 -21.73 -21.47
CA VAL A 193 -16.10 -21.90 -20.17
C VAL A 193 -15.19 -21.49 -19.01
N THR A 194 -13.91 -21.90 -19.00
CA THR A 194 -12.97 -21.50 -17.93
C THR A 194 -12.80 -19.97 -17.88
N ILE A 195 -12.57 -19.32 -19.03
CA ILE A 195 -12.43 -17.85 -19.10
C ILE A 195 -13.69 -17.16 -18.58
N LEU A 196 -14.86 -17.62 -19.02
CA LEU A 196 -16.16 -17.01 -18.70
C LEU A 196 -16.51 -17.19 -17.20
N CYS A 197 -16.32 -18.40 -16.65
CA CYS A 197 -16.56 -18.69 -15.25
C CYS A 197 -15.60 -17.91 -14.34
N THR A 198 -14.29 -17.92 -14.61
CA THR A 198 -13.33 -17.17 -13.78
C THR A 198 -13.63 -15.66 -13.79
N PHE A 199 -13.98 -15.09 -14.95
CA PHE A 199 -14.35 -13.68 -15.04
C PHE A 199 -15.63 -13.36 -14.26
N PHE A 200 -16.71 -14.11 -14.46
CA PHE A 200 -17.96 -13.83 -13.75
C PHE A 200 -17.89 -14.13 -12.25
N THR A 201 -17.06 -15.07 -11.79
CA THR A 201 -16.79 -15.24 -10.35
C THR A 201 -16.16 -13.97 -9.74
N VAL A 202 -15.22 -13.32 -10.45
CA VAL A 202 -14.62 -12.05 -9.98
C VAL A 202 -15.64 -10.91 -10.03
N VAL A 203 -16.41 -10.77 -11.11
CA VAL A 203 -17.45 -9.73 -11.23
C VAL A 203 -18.53 -9.90 -10.15
N PHE A 204 -18.99 -11.13 -9.90
CA PHE A 204 -20.00 -11.44 -8.88
C PHE A 204 -19.46 -11.21 -7.46
N ALA A 205 -18.20 -11.56 -7.19
CA ALA A 205 -17.56 -11.26 -5.91
C ALA A 205 -17.42 -9.74 -5.67
N LEU A 206 -17.18 -8.95 -6.72
CA LEU A 206 -17.17 -7.48 -6.62
C LEU A 206 -18.58 -6.92 -6.36
N TYR A 207 -19.60 -7.33 -7.14
CA TYR A 207 -20.98 -6.88 -6.95
C TYR A 207 -21.58 -7.24 -5.58
N LEU A 208 -21.07 -8.29 -4.93
CA LEU A 208 -21.45 -8.64 -3.55
C LEU A 208 -20.56 -8.00 -2.47
N ALA A 209 -19.42 -7.39 -2.82
CA ALA A 209 -18.51 -6.79 -1.85
C ALA A 209 -19.15 -5.69 -0.97
N PRO A 210 -20.09 -4.86 -1.46
CA PRO A 210 -20.78 -3.87 -0.62
C PRO A 210 -21.58 -4.46 0.56
N LEU A 211 -21.89 -5.77 0.55
CA LEU A 211 -22.48 -6.48 1.70
C LEU A 211 -21.50 -6.65 2.88
N THR A 212 -20.19 -6.56 2.64
CA THR A 212 -19.16 -6.68 3.69
C THR A 212 -18.56 -5.34 4.11
N ILE A 213 -18.85 -4.25 3.38
CA ILE A 213 -18.37 -2.91 3.68
C ILE A 213 -19.16 -2.31 4.85
N SER A 214 -18.50 -2.15 6.00
CA SER A 214 -19.04 -1.46 7.18
C SER A 214 -18.32 -0.14 7.41
N SER A 215 -18.94 0.97 6.98
CA SER A 215 -18.44 2.32 7.23
C SER A 215 -19.17 2.97 8.41
N PRO A 216 -18.50 3.80 9.24
CA PRO A 216 -19.18 4.70 10.15
C PRO A 216 -19.88 5.86 9.43
N CYS A 217 -19.38 6.34 8.29
CA CYS A 217 -19.93 7.50 7.58
C CYS A 217 -21.10 7.17 6.63
N ILE A 218 -21.48 5.88 6.50
CA ILE A 218 -22.77 5.50 5.91
C ILE A 218 -23.83 5.66 7.00
N MET A 219 -24.47 6.83 7.04
CA MET A 219 -25.49 7.23 8.01
C MET A 219 -26.30 8.42 7.47
N GLU A 220 -27.45 8.67 8.09
CA GLU A 220 -28.20 9.91 7.88
C GLU A 220 -27.44 11.10 8.50
N LYS A 221 -27.37 12.23 7.79
CA LYS A 221 -26.70 13.44 8.29
C LYS A 221 -27.30 13.98 9.61
N LYS A 222 -28.57 13.65 9.90
CA LYS A 222 -29.28 14.00 11.15
C LYS A 222 -28.84 13.16 12.36
N ASP A 223 -28.26 11.98 12.13
CA ASP A 223 -27.82 11.03 13.15
C ASP A 223 -26.35 11.24 13.53
N LEU A 224 -25.66 12.18 12.85
CA LEU A 224 -24.29 12.57 13.14
C LEU A 224 -24.19 13.22 14.54
N GLY A 225 -23.33 12.66 15.38
CA GLY A 225 -23.03 13.21 16.70
C GLY A 225 -22.34 14.60 16.66
N PRO A 226 -22.18 15.25 17.82
CA PRO A 226 -21.40 16.49 17.92
C PRO A 226 -19.96 16.28 17.44
N LYS A 227 -19.33 17.35 16.95
CA LYS A 227 -17.91 17.35 16.55
C LYS A 227 -17.04 16.88 17.73
N PRO A 228 -16.10 15.92 17.54
CA PRO A 228 -15.20 15.48 18.60
C PRO A 228 -14.44 16.65 19.20
N ALA A 229 -14.43 16.74 20.53
CA ALA A 229 -13.68 17.77 21.24
C ALA A 229 -12.17 17.57 21.05
N LEU A 230 -11.43 18.64 20.78
CA LEU A 230 -9.99 18.57 20.53
C LEU A 230 -9.19 18.78 21.83
N ILE A 231 -8.19 17.93 22.02
CA ILE A 231 -7.15 18.06 23.05
C ILE A 231 -5.81 18.29 22.32
N GLY A 232 -5.08 19.32 22.71
CA GLY A 232 -3.76 19.60 22.13
C GLY A 232 -2.71 18.60 22.63
N HIS A 233 -2.20 17.72 21.76
CA HIS A 233 -1.12 16.79 22.08
C HIS A 233 0.14 17.59 22.39
N ARG A 234 0.74 17.45 23.59
CA ARG A 234 1.95 18.21 23.98
C ARG A 234 1.84 19.74 23.78
N GLY A 235 0.61 20.28 23.79
CA GLY A 235 0.24 21.63 23.35
C GLY A 235 -0.22 21.67 21.88
N ALA A 236 0.47 22.42 21.02
CA ALA A 236 0.22 22.51 19.58
C ALA A 236 1.54 22.34 18.79
N PRO A 237 2.12 21.13 18.75
CA PRO A 237 3.48 20.90 18.25
C PRO A 237 3.66 21.06 16.73
N MET A 238 2.58 21.18 15.95
CA MET A 238 2.64 21.65 14.56
C MET A 238 2.79 23.18 14.42
N LEU A 239 2.77 23.95 15.53
CA LEU A 239 2.90 25.41 15.55
C LEU A 239 4.04 25.93 16.45
N ALA A 240 4.61 25.08 17.30
CA ALA A 240 5.60 25.44 18.32
C ALA A 240 6.33 24.18 18.84
N PRO A 241 7.46 24.28 19.54
CA PRO A 241 8.16 23.10 20.06
C PRO A 241 7.35 22.39 21.16
N GLU A 242 7.24 21.06 21.11
CA GLU A 242 6.41 20.27 22.03
C GLU A 242 6.73 20.51 23.53
N HIS A 243 5.71 20.42 24.39
CA HIS A 243 5.82 20.60 25.84
C HIS A 243 6.40 21.95 26.32
N THR A 244 6.51 22.96 25.46
CA THR A 244 6.93 24.32 25.82
C THR A 244 5.76 25.26 26.14
N LEU A 245 6.03 26.35 26.85
CA LEU A 245 5.02 27.38 27.16
C LEU A 245 4.38 27.99 25.90
N MET A 246 5.16 28.20 24.83
CA MET A 246 4.61 28.62 23.54
C MET A 246 3.63 27.59 22.97
N SER A 247 3.96 26.29 23.00
CA SER A 247 3.09 25.23 22.49
C SER A 247 1.76 25.15 23.23
N PHE A 248 1.77 25.25 24.56
CA PHE A 248 0.53 25.32 25.33
C PHE A 248 -0.25 26.61 25.08
N ARG A 249 0.42 27.77 24.91
CA ARG A 249 -0.26 29.03 24.59
C ARG A 249 -0.93 28.98 23.21
N LYS A 250 -0.24 28.46 22.18
CA LYS A 250 -0.80 28.23 20.83
C LYS A 250 -2.01 27.29 20.83
N ALA A 251 -2.05 26.32 21.74
CA ALA A 251 -3.23 25.47 21.93
C ALA A 251 -4.38 26.20 22.66
N LEU A 252 -4.10 27.04 23.66
CA LEU A 252 -5.12 27.87 24.33
C LEU A 252 -5.70 28.96 23.40
N GLU A 253 -4.88 29.56 22.53
CA GLU A 253 -5.31 30.52 21.50
C GLU A 253 -6.40 29.93 20.57
N GLN A 254 -6.36 28.62 20.31
CA GLN A 254 -7.35 27.88 19.52
C GLN A 254 -8.63 27.51 20.29
N LYS A 255 -8.70 27.77 21.61
CA LYS A 255 -9.83 27.40 22.49
C LYS A 255 -10.14 25.91 22.49
N LEU A 256 -9.10 25.07 22.49
CA LEU A 256 -9.25 23.61 22.61
C LEU A 256 -9.90 23.21 23.94
N TYR A 257 -10.58 22.07 23.96
CA TYR A 257 -11.23 21.55 25.17
C TYR A 257 -10.22 21.11 26.24
N GLY A 258 -9.02 20.72 25.81
CA GLY A 258 -7.94 20.36 26.72
C GLY A 258 -6.54 20.46 26.13
N LEU A 259 -5.55 20.22 26.99
CA LEU A 259 -4.13 20.08 26.70
C LEU A 259 -3.65 18.74 27.27
N GLN A 260 -2.82 18.01 26.53
CA GLN A 260 -2.14 16.82 27.01
C GLN A 260 -0.70 17.16 27.40
N ALA A 261 -0.22 16.57 28.50
CA ALA A 261 1.14 16.73 28.97
C ALA A 261 1.71 15.39 29.50
N ASP A 262 2.99 15.15 29.21
CA ASP A 262 3.79 14.07 29.77
C ASP A 262 4.67 14.66 30.88
N ILE A 263 4.38 14.30 32.12
CA ILE A 263 5.09 14.77 33.31
C ILE A 263 6.16 13.75 33.70
N THR A 264 7.37 14.21 34.00
CA THR A 264 8.35 13.48 34.81
C THR A 264 8.85 14.37 35.95
N ILE A 265 9.92 13.98 36.66
CA ILE A 265 10.44 14.67 37.85
C ILE A 265 11.96 14.73 37.82
N SER A 266 12.55 15.85 38.22
CA SER A 266 14.01 16.05 38.31
C SER A 266 14.61 15.36 39.54
N LEU A 267 15.94 15.23 39.55
CA LEU A 267 16.70 14.57 40.62
C LEU A 267 16.54 15.27 41.98
N ASP A 268 16.35 16.58 41.95
CA ASP A 268 16.06 17.47 43.07
C ASP A 268 14.54 17.66 43.36
N GLY A 269 13.66 16.99 42.61
CA GLY A 269 12.25 16.81 42.97
C GLY A 269 11.23 17.73 42.29
N VAL A 270 11.62 18.48 41.27
CA VAL A 270 10.72 19.38 40.53
C VAL A 270 9.99 18.62 39.43
N PRO A 271 8.65 18.57 39.39
CA PRO A 271 7.92 17.97 38.27
C PRO A 271 8.00 18.85 37.02
N PHE A 272 8.37 18.27 35.88
CA PHE A 272 8.56 18.98 34.61
C PHE A 272 8.05 18.17 33.42
N LEU A 273 7.93 18.82 32.26
CA LEU A 273 7.28 18.24 31.09
C LEU A 273 8.30 17.68 30.11
N MET A 274 8.19 16.38 29.82
CA MET A 274 9.05 15.67 28.88
C MET A 274 8.40 14.34 28.48
N HIS A 275 8.28 14.10 27.17
CA HIS A 275 7.79 12.83 26.63
C HIS A 275 8.83 11.69 26.74
N ASP A 276 10.10 12.03 26.49
CA ASP A 276 11.19 11.08 26.29
C ASP A 276 11.95 10.75 27.58
N THR A 277 12.57 9.58 27.61
CA THR A 277 13.52 9.20 28.67
C THR A 277 14.77 10.11 28.67
N THR A 278 15.21 10.62 27.52
CA THR A 278 16.44 11.41 27.35
C THR A 278 16.19 12.73 26.64
N LEU A 279 17.03 13.73 26.90
CA LEU A 279 16.83 15.11 26.41
C LEU A 279 17.30 15.34 24.96
N ARG A 280 17.90 14.34 24.31
CA ARG A 280 18.53 14.44 22.97
C ARG A 280 17.62 14.96 21.87
N ARG A 281 16.33 14.64 21.93
CA ARG A 281 15.37 14.90 20.86
C ARG A 281 14.89 16.35 20.84
N THR A 282 14.56 16.85 22.01
CA THR A 282 13.81 18.10 22.21
C THR A 282 14.63 19.20 22.87
N THR A 283 15.96 19.04 22.98
CA THR A 283 16.84 20.06 23.56
C THR A 283 18.23 20.11 22.92
N ASN A 284 18.98 21.17 23.18
CA ASN A 284 20.40 21.30 22.83
C ASN A 284 21.37 20.56 23.80
N VAL A 285 20.94 19.52 24.53
CA VAL A 285 21.80 18.80 25.49
C VAL A 285 23.08 18.22 24.87
N GLU A 286 23.05 17.82 23.59
CA GLU A 286 24.23 17.32 22.87
C GLU A 286 25.25 18.42 22.54
N GLU A 287 24.87 19.69 22.67
CA GLU A 287 25.69 20.87 22.40
C GLU A 287 26.16 21.53 23.72
N GLU A 288 25.31 21.61 24.76
CA GLU A 288 25.66 22.19 26.08
C GLU A 288 26.35 21.20 27.05
N PHE A 289 25.90 19.94 27.09
CA PHE A 289 26.37 18.92 28.05
C PHE A 289 26.44 17.51 27.41
N PRO A 290 27.39 17.27 26.49
CA PRO A 290 27.46 16.03 25.70
C PRO A 290 27.50 14.74 26.55
N GLU A 291 28.11 14.80 27.73
CA GLU A 291 28.19 13.70 28.70
C GLU A 291 26.85 13.37 29.38
N LEU A 292 25.91 14.30 29.40
CA LEU A 292 24.55 14.13 29.95
C LEU A 292 23.53 13.69 28.89
N ALA A 293 23.84 13.81 27.60
CA ALA A 293 22.88 13.58 26.51
C ALA A 293 22.16 12.21 26.58
N ARG A 294 22.86 11.14 26.92
CA ARG A 294 22.29 9.78 27.03
C ARG A 294 21.77 9.43 28.43
N ARG A 295 21.90 10.33 29.40
CA ARG A 295 21.42 10.15 30.78
C ARG A 295 19.89 10.37 30.82
N PRO A 296 19.13 9.63 31.65
CA PRO A 296 17.71 9.90 31.78
C PRO A 296 17.44 11.32 32.27
N ALA A 297 16.47 12.02 31.67
CA ALA A 297 16.15 13.42 31.95
C ALA A 297 15.87 13.67 33.45
N SER A 298 15.17 12.74 34.09
CA SER A 298 14.88 12.75 35.52
C SER A 298 16.13 12.64 36.41
N MET A 299 17.24 12.10 35.91
CA MET A 299 18.48 11.94 36.67
C MET A 299 19.35 13.20 36.65
N LEU A 300 18.79 14.37 36.28
CA LEU A 300 19.43 15.69 36.32
C LEU A 300 18.69 16.63 37.27
N ASN A 301 19.40 17.60 37.84
CA ASN A 301 18.82 18.65 38.68
C ASN A 301 18.06 19.69 37.82
N TRP A 302 17.05 20.33 38.40
CA TRP A 302 16.23 21.34 37.72
C TRP A 302 17.07 22.52 37.22
N THR A 303 18.07 22.97 37.99
CA THR A 303 19.01 24.04 37.57
C THR A 303 19.82 23.68 36.31
N THR A 304 20.05 22.38 36.03
CA THR A 304 20.67 21.93 34.78
C THR A 304 19.64 21.90 33.64
N LEU A 305 18.42 21.42 33.91
CA LEU A 305 17.34 21.35 32.94
C LEU A 305 16.91 22.75 32.45
N GLN A 306 16.83 23.74 33.34
CA GLN A 306 16.49 25.13 33.00
C GLN A 306 17.51 25.85 32.10
N ARG A 307 18.75 25.34 32.01
CA ARG A 307 19.77 25.90 31.10
C ARG A 307 19.63 25.45 29.65
N LEU A 308 18.84 24.39 29.39
CA LEU A 308 18.70 23.82 28.05
C LEU A 308 17.69 24.60 27.22
N ASN A 309 18.07 24.90 25.98
CA ASN A 309 17.15 25.36 24.96
C ASN A 309 16.29 24.18 24.50
N ALA A 310 14.97 24.30 24.64
CA ALA A 310 13.98 23.27 24.30
C ALA A 310 13.21 23.57 23.01
N GLY A 311 13.70 24.49 22.17
CA GLY A 311 12.95 25.03 21.04
C GLY A 311 13.68 25.11 19.70
N GLN A 312 15.00 25.34 19.70
CA GLN A 312 15.79 25.42 18.47
C GLN A 312 15.74 24.14 17.63
N TRP A 313 15.60 22.97 18.27
CA TRP A 313 15.46 21.68 17.59
C TRP A 313 14.24 21.64 16.65
N PHE A 314 13.11 22.25 17.02
CA PHE A 314 11.87 22.22 16.24
C PHE A 314 12.05 22.91 14.88
N LEU A 315 12.83 23.99 14.83
CA LEU A 315 13.14 24.71 13.59
C LEU A 315 14.31 24.09 12.80
N LYS A 316 15.21 23.37 13.48
CA LYS A 316 16.36 22.65 12.89
C LYS A 316 15.93 21.33 12.23
N THR A 317 14.88 20.72 12.76
CA THR A 317 14.34 19.40 12.40
C THR A 317 13.08 19.49 11.53
N ASP A 318 12.24 20.50 11.77
CA ASP A 318 10.91 20.71 11.16
C ASP A 318 10.07 19.43 10.98
N PRO A 319 9.76 18.70 12.08
CA PRO A 319 9.23 17.34 12.02
C PRO A 319 7.82 17.19 11.41
N PHE A 320 7.15 18.30 11.12
CA PHE A 320 5.82 18.37 10.51
C PHE A 320 5.79 19.23 9.23
N TRP A 321 6.94 19.71 8.76
CA TRP A 321 7.08 20.65 7.64
C TRP A 321 6.31 21.97 7.80
N THR A 322 6.22 22.47 9.04
CA THR A 322 5.49 23.67 9.42
C THR A 322 6.36 24.85 9.85
N ALA A 323 7.66 24.68 10.11
CA ALA A 323 8.55 25.77 10.54
C ALA A 323 8.63 26.92 9.51
N SER A 324 8.35 26.62 8.24
CA SER A 324 8.27 27.58 7.12
C SER A 324 6.98 28.42 7.07
N SER A 325 5.91 28.02 7.78
CA SER A 325 4.63 28.77 7.81
C SER A 325 4.51 29.72 9.02
N LEU A 326 5.44 29.62 9.97
CA LEU A 326 5.48 30.45 11.18
C LEU A 326 5.70 31.94 10.86
N SER A 327 5.06 32.83 11.62
CA SER A 327 5.37 34.26 11.51
C SER A 327 6.81 34.54 11.98
N PRO A 328 7.47 35.62 11.52
CA PRO A 328 8.80 35.99 12.00
C PRO A 328 8.86 36.22 13.53
N SER A 329 7.72 36.54 14.16
CA SER A 329 7.55 36.58 15.62
C SER A 329 7.53 35.19 16.24
N ASP A 330 6.69 34.28 15.73
CA ASP A 330 6.56 32.91 16.25
C ASP A 330 7.87 32.14 16.08
N HIS A 331 8.56 32.29 14.95
CA HIS A 331 9.87 31.70 14.71
C HIS A 331 10.93 32.18 15.74
N ARG A 332 10.89 33.46 16.15
CA ARG A 332 11.79 34.00 17.19
C ARG A 332 11.40 33.61 18.61
N GLU A 333 10.15 33.26 18.88
CA GLU A 333 9.74 32.67 20.17
C GLU A 333 10.06 31.17 20.22
N ALA A 334 9.79 30.44 19.13
CA ALA A 334 10.02 29.01 19.01
C ALA A 334 11.49 28.63 19.19
N GLN A 335 12.44 29.38 18.62
CA GLN A 335 13.87 29.14 18.84
C GLN A 335 14.33 29.37 20.29
N ASN A 336 13.54 30.07 21.12
CA ASN A 336 13.93 30.59 22.44
C ASN A 336 13.05 30.01 23.59
N GLN A 337 12.63 28.76 23.48
CA GLN A 337 11.91 28.07 24.55
C GLN A 337 12.85 27.36 25.53
N SER A 338 12.45 27.26 26.80
CA SER A 338 13.05 26.43 27.83
C SER A 338 12.19 25.19 28.12
N ILE A 339 12.75 24.21 28.85
CA ILE A 339 11.95 23.09 29.40
C ILE A 339 10.89 23.66 30.35
N CYS A 340 9.63 23.30 30.16
CA CYS A 340 8.51 23.77 30.98
C CYS A 340 8.38 22.93 32.27
N SER A 341 8.25 23.58 33.42
CA SER A 341 7.83 22.90 34.65
C SER A 341 6.32 22.61 34.65
N LEU A 342 5.88 21.71 35.51
CA LEU A 342 4.45 21.48 35.75
C LEU A 342 3.76 22.73 36.34
N ALA A 343 4.46 23.51 37.16
CA ALA A 343 3.90 24.72 37.77
C ALA A 343 3.56 25.80 36.72
N GLU A 344 4.45 25.98 35.73
CA GLU A 344 4.26 26.93 34.63
C GLU A 344 3.08 26.54 33.72
N LEU A 345 2.92 25.24 33.41
CA LEU A 345 1.73 24.74 32.69
C LEU A 345 0.44 24.95 33.51
N LEU A 346 0.47 24.61 34.81
CA LEU A 346 -0.71 24.72 35.67
C LEU A 346 -1.23 26.15 35.76
N GLU A 347 -0.34 27.14 35.90
CA GLU A 347 -0.74 28.55 35.95
C GLU A 347 -1.21 29.07 34.57
N LEU A 348 -0.56 28.68 33.47
CA LEU A 348 -0.98 29.06 32.12
C LEU A 348 -2.36 28.49 31.73
N ALA A 349 -2.63 27.23 32.06
CA ALA A 349 -3.86 26.53 31.70
C ALA A 349 -5.05 26.81 32.63
N LYS A 350 -4.81 27.47 33.78
CA LYS A 350 -5.74 27.62 34.91
C LYS A 350 -7.08 28.22 34.51
N GLY A 351 -8.14 27.40 34.56
CA GLY A 351 -9.50 27.80 34.19
C GLY A 351 -9.75 27.88 32.67
N ASN A 352 -8.71 27.80 31.83
CA ASN A 352 -8.81 27.94 30.38
C ASN A 352 -9.07 26.62 29.64
N ALA A 353 -8.54 25.48 30.14
CA ALA A 353 -8.63 24.18 29.47
C ALA A 353 -8.59 22.99 30.44
N THR A 354 -9.02 21.81 29.98
CA THR A 354 -8.87 20.54 30.71
C THR A 354 -7.44 19.98 30.55
N LEU A 355 -6.79 19.54 31.62
CA LEU A 355 -5.45 18.91 31.54
C LEU A 355 -5.53 17.38 31.52
N LEU A 356 -5.01 16.77 30.45
CA LEU A 356 -4.85 15.32 30.29
C LEU A 356 -3.43 14.91 30.71
N LEU A 357 -3.27 14.49 31.97
CA LEU A 357 -1.95 14.30 32.58
C LEU A 357 -1.50 12.83 32.50
N ASN A 358 -0.43 12.60 31.75
CA ASN A 358 0.33 11.34 31.72
C ASN A 358 1.59 11.46 32.59
N LEU A 359 1.97 10.43 33.34
CA LEU A 359 3.16 10.44 34.20
C LEU A 359 4.20 9.43 33.72
N ARG A 360 5.32 9.93 33.19
CA ARG A 360 6.49 9.17 32.77
C ARG A 360 7.35 8.83 33.97
N ASP A 361 7.35 7.54 34.32
CA ASP A 361 8.00 7.02 35.51
C ASP A 361 9.53 7.18 35.48
N PRO A 362 10.16 7.76 36.52
CA PRO A 362 11.61 7.86 36.59
C PRO A 362 12.26 6.48 36.84
N PRO A 363 13.58 6.33 36.59
CA PRO A 363 14.35 5.10 36.84
C PRO A 363 14.22 4.57 38.27
N ARG A 364 14.41 3.25 38.46
CA ARG A 364 14.16 2.56 39.75
C ARG A 364 15.00 3.11 40.91
N GLU A 365 16.18 3.59 40.57
CA GLU A 365 17.21 4.21 41.42
C GLU A 365 16.95 5.69 41.76
N HIS A 366 15.93 6.31 41.17
CA HIS A 366 15.60 7.73 41.40
C HIS A 366 15.06 7.96 42.83
N PRO A 367 15.51 9.00 43.58
CA PRO A 367 15.09 9.22 44.96
C PRO A 367 13.57 9.37 45.11
N TYR A 368 12.90 9.99 44.13
CA TYR A 368 11.44 10.16 44.12
C TYR A 368 10.68 8.98 43.47
N ARG A 369 11.32 7.82 43.21
CA ARG A 369 10.69 6.71 42.44
C ARG A 369 9.34 6.24 43.00
N SER A 370 9.19 6.24 44.32
CA SER A 370 7.99 5.82 45.06
C SER A 370 7.01 6.97 45.33
N SER A 371 7.52 8.20 45.47
CA SER A 371 6.77 9.40 45.88
C SER A 371 6.38 10.33 44.72
N PHE A 372 6.90 10.13 43.51
CA PHE A 372 6.63 10.97 42.33
C PHE A 372 5.14 11.24 42.06
N ILE A 373 4.26 10.25 42.27
CA ILE A 373 2.80 10.44 42.16
C ILE A 373 2.31 11.46 43.20
N ASN A 374 2.74 11.36 44.46
CA ASN A 374 2.36 12.31 45.51
C ASN A 374 2.90 13.71 45.22
N VAL A 375 4.18 13.85 44.86
CA VAL A 375 4.77 15.17 44.55
C VAL A 375 4.04 15.85 43.38
N THR A 376 3.68 15.07 42.34
CA THR A 376 2.89 15.57 41.22
C THR A 376 1.46 15.96 41.64
N LEU A 377 0.81 15.12 42.45
CA LEU A 377 -0.53 15.37 42.98
C LEU A 377 -0.59 16.62 43.86
N GLU A 378 0.38 16.78 44.75
CA GLU A 378 0.55 17.93 45.64
C GLU A 378 0.83 19.21 44.83
N ALA A 379 1.69 19.15 43.80
CA ALA A 379 1.92 20.28 42.91
C ALA A 379 0.63 20.74 42.18
N VAL A 380 -0.15 19.80 41.64
CA VAL A 380 -1.45 20.13 41.00
C VAL A 380 -2.42 20.74 42.01
N LEU A 381 -2.53 20.17 43.23
CA LEU A 381 -3.44 20.67 44.26
C LEU A 381 -3.02 22.05 44.81
N HIS A 382 -1.73 22.27 45.08
CA HIS A 382 -1.21 23.55 45.60
C HIS A 382 -1.30 24.69 44.58
N SER A 383 -1.28 24.39 43.27
CA SER A 383 -1.50 25.42 42.23
C SER A 383 -2.91 26.02 42.25
N GLY A 384 -3.87 25.39 42.94
CA GLY A 384 -5.28 25.78 42.91
C GLY A 384 -5.98 25.49 41.59
N PHE A 385 -5.40 24.64 40.73
CA PHE A 385 -6.01 24.23 39.47
C PHE A 385 -7.33 23.46 39.73
N PRO A 386 -8.44 23.74 39.01
CA PRO A 386 -9.73 23.11 39.30
C PRO A 386 -9.68 21.59 39.15
N GLN A 387 -9.91 20.84 40.24
CA GLN A 387 -9.77 19.37 40.23
C GLN A 387 -10.59 18.68 39.12
N HIS A 388 -11.80 19.19 38.83
CA HIS A 388 -12.66 18.65 37.77
C HIS A 388 -12.11 18.88 36.35
N GLN A 389 -11.17 19.81 36.16
CA GLN A 389 -10.46 20.01 34.89
C GLN A 389 -9.22 19.11 34.77
N VAL A 390 -8.95 18.19 35.69
CA VAL A 390 -7.81 17.25 35.61
C VAL A 390 -8.29 15.86 35.20
N MET A 391 -7.87 15.37 34.03
CA MET A 391 -7.99 13.97 33.63
C MET A 391 -6.73 13.21 34.02
N TRP A 392 -6.87 12.27 34.94
CA TRP A 392 -5.75 11.54 35.55
C TRP A 392 -5.63 10.13 34.96
N LEU A 393 -4.63 9.91 34.09
CA LEU A 393 -4.34 8.61 33.46
C LEU A 393 -3.76 7.55 34.41
N PRO A 394 -2.82 7.87 35.34
CA PRO A 394 -2.08 6.85 36.07
C PRO A 394 -2.97 5.87 36.86
N SER A 395 -2.73 4.58 36.64
CA SER A 395 -3.41 3.46 37.31
C SER A 395 -2.82 3.13 38.69
N ARG A 396 -1.51 3.31 38.86
CA ARG A 396 -0.83 3.15 40.15
C ARG A 396 -1.32 4.18 41.15
N GLN A 397 -1.48 3.77 42.40
CA GLN A 397 -1.97 4.60 43.52
C GLN A 397 -3.34 5.28 43.28
N ARG A 398 -4.12 4.86 42.28
CA ARG A 398 -5.46 5.42 41.98
C ARG A 398 -6.41 5.50 43.20
N PRO A 399 -6.42 4.57 44.17
CA PRO A 399 -7.19 4.71 45.42
C PRO A 399 -6.74 5.87 46.32
N LEU A 400 -5.44 6.21 46.34
CA LEU A 400 -4.91 7.37 47.07
C LEU A 400 -5.33 8.67 46.37
N VAL A 401 -5.13 8.75 45.05
CA VAL A 401 -5.52 9.91 44.23
C VAL A 401 -7.02 10.21 44.40
N ARG A 402 -7.88 9.18 44.32
CA ARG A 402 -9.33 9.32 44.56
C ARG A 402 -9.70 9.79 45.98
N LYS A 403 -8.86 9.53 46.99
CA LYS A 403 -9.09 9.96 48.38
C LYS A 403 -8.69 11.42 48.61
N VAL A 404 -7.61 11.88 47.97
CA VAL A 404 -7.00 13.21 48.18
C VAL A 404 -7.53 14.24 47.18
N ALA A 405 -7.73 13.84 45.93
CA ALA A 405 -8.29 14.67 44.85
C ALA A 405 -9.54 14.01 44.25
N PRO A 406 -10.67 13.95 44.99
CA PRO A 406 -11.89 13.29 44.55
C PRO A 406 -12.51 13.91 43.29
N GLY A 407 -12.16 15.15 42.95
CA GLY A 407 -12.61 15.81 41.71
C GLY A 407 -11.86 15.39 40.44
N PHE A 408 -10.70 14.72 40.54
CA PHE A 408 -9.92 14.31 39.35
C PHE A 408 -10.70 13.29 38.52
N GLN A 409 -10.86 13.55 37.23
CA GLN A 409 -11.54 12.68 36.27
C GLN A 409 -10.70 11.42 36.01
N GLN A 410 -11.08 10.33 36.67
CA GLN A 410 -10.37 9.05 36.62
C GLN A 410 -10.45 8.46 35.20
N THR A 411 -9.28 8.37 34.56
CA THR A 411 -9.12 8.00 33.15
C THR A 411 -8.22 6.76 33.06
N SER A 412 -8.54 5.78 32.21
CA SER A 412 -7.61 4.67 31.92
C SER A 412 -6.84 4.93 30.63
N GLY A 413 -5.51 4.82 30.70
CA GLY A 413 -4.61 4.84 29.53
C GLY A 413 -4.45 3.49 28.84
N SER A 414 -5.32 2.52 29.14
CA SER A 414 -5.25 1.14 28.65
C SER A 414 -6.65 0.60 28.36
N LYS A 415 -6.77 -0.24 27.33
CA LYS A 415 -8.02 -0.91 26.96
C LYS A 415 -8.47 -1.84 28.09
N GLU A 416 -9.68 -1.61 28.60
CA GLU A 416 -10.25 -2.38 29.72
C GLU A 416 -11.70 -2.75 29.42
N ALA A 417 -12.13 -3.94 29.87
CA ALA A 417 -13.55 -4.32 29.85
C ALA A 417 -14.37 -3.41 30.79
N VAL A 418 -15.62 -3.11 30.42
CA VAL A 418 -16.54 -2.24 31.18
C VAL A 418 -16.66 -2.65 32.66
N ALA A 419 -16.68 -3.95 32.96
CA ALA A 419 -16.73 -4.46 34.34
C ALA A 419 -15.46 -4.16 35.16
N SER A 420 -14.31 -3.92 34.53
CA SER A 420 -13.11 -3.40 35.20
C SER A 420 -13.25 -1.91 35.50
N LEU A 421 -13.60 -1.13 34.47
CA LEU A 421 -13.77 0.33 34.56
C LEU A 421 -14.79 0.73 35.63
N ARG A 422 -15.95 0.07 35.68
CA ARG A 422 -16.98 0.29 36.71
C ARG A 422 -16.47 -0.02 38.13
N ARG A 423 -15.70 -1.11 38.33
CA ARG A 423 -15.08 -1.40 39.63
C ARG A 423 -14.06 -0.34 40.02
N GLY A 424 -13.21 0.09 39.07
CA GLY A 424 -12.26 1.19 39.27
C GLY A 424 -12.90 2.56 39.52
N HIS A 425 -14.19 2.72 39.20
CA HIS A 425 -14.90 4.00 39.07
C HIS A 425 -14.23 4.93 38.04
N ILE A 426 -13.83 4.35 36.92
CA ILE A 426 -13.21 5.04 35.79
C ILE A 426 -14.33 5.43 34.83
N GLN A 427 -14.40 6.72 34.46
CA GLN A 427 -15.44 7.26 33.57
C GLN A 427 -14.90 7.61 32.18
N ARG A 428 -13.57 7.62 32.01
CA ARG A 428 -12.91 7.98 30.75
C ARG A 428 -11.86 6.96 30.33
N LEU A 429 -11.63 6.86 29.03
CA LEU A 429 -10.52 6.13 28.43
C LEU A 429 -9.70 7.07 27.55
N ASN A 430 -8.39 6.83 27.47
CA ASN A 430 -7.49 7.47 26.53
C ASN A 430 -6.66 6.38 25.84
N LEU A 431 -7.02 6.03 24.60
CA LEU A 431 -6.48 4.87 23.86
C LEU A 431 -5.84 5.30 22.54
N ARG A 432 -4.87 4.52 22.01
CA ARG A 432 -4.40 4.75 20.64
C ARG A 432 -5.54 4.44 19.68
N TYR A 433 -5.69 5.20 18.59
CA TYR A 433 -6.86 5.07 17.71
C TYR A 433 -6.98 3.68 17.06
N THR A 434 -5.86 2.98 16.86
CA THR A 434 -5.77 1.58 16.40
C THR A 434 -6.27 0.54 17.41
N GLN A 435 -6.41 0.88 18.70
CA GLN A 435 -6.71 -0.08 19.76
C GLN A 435 -8.21 -0.34 19.99
N VAL A 436 -9.13 0.39 19.35
CA VAL A 436 -10.58 0.29 19.62
C VAL A 436 -11.40 0.10 18.34
N SER A 437 -12.30 -0.88 18.37
CA SER A 437 -13.25 -1.11 17.27
C SER A 437 -14.50 -0.24 17.37
N ARG A 438 -15.22 -0.06 16.25
CA ARG A 438 -16.53 0.62 16.20
C ARG A 438 -17.56 0.00 17.15
N GLN A 439 -17.49 -1.31 17.40
CA GLN A 439 -18.39 -1.97 18.36
C GLN A 439 -18.03 -1.59 19.79
N GLU A 440 -16.76 -1.63 20.16
CA GLU A 440 -16.31 -1.27 21.51
C GLU A 440 -16.55 0.22 21.82
N LEU A 441 -16.45 1.11 20.83
CA LEU A 441 -16.88 2.51 20.98
C LEU A 441 -18.37 2.63 21.33
N ARG A 442 -19.24 1.85 20.67
CA ARG A 442 -20.68 1.79 21.00
C ARG A 442 -20.93 1.18 22.38
N ASP A 443 -20.21 0.13 22.73
CA ASP A 443 -20.33 -0.52 24.04
C ASP A 443 -19.92 0.47 25.15
N TYR A 444 -18.77 1.14 25.03
CA TYR A 444 -18.34 2.18 25.97
C TYR A 444 -19.37 3.33 26.07
N ALA A 445 -19.88 3.82 24.94
CA ALA A 445 -20.92 4.85 24.91
C ALA A 445 -22.21 4.42 25.62
N SER A 446 -22.66 3.17 25.46
CA SER A 446 -23.87 2.65 26.14
C SER A 446 -23.76 2.62 27.67
N TRP A 447 -22.54 2.65 28.21
CA TRP A 447 -22.26 2.71 29.64
C TRP A 447 -21.89 4.14 30.13
N ASN A 448 -22.14 5.17 29.31
CA ASN A 448 -21.77 6.57 29.55
C ASN A 448 -20.26 6.78 29.79
N LEU A 449 -19.40 5.98 29.16
CA LEU A 449 -17.95 6.12 29.23
C LEU A 449 -17.45 6.99 28.08
N SER A 450 -16.69 8.05 28.39
CA SER A 450 -16.13 8.94 27.36
C SER A 450 -14.77 8.43 26.90
N VAL A 451 -14.66 8.10 25.61
CA VAL A 451 -13.38 7.70 24.99
C VAL A 451 -12.70 8.91 24.35
N ASN A 452 -11.42 9.08 24.64
CA ASN A 452 -10.50 9.95 23.90
C ASN A 452 -9.53 9.10 23.08
N LEU A 453 -9.31 9.45 21.81
CA LEU A 453 -8.38 8.72 20.94
C LEU A 453 -7.17 9.57 20.56
N TYR A 454 -6.00 8.93 20.45
CA TYR A 454 -4.75 9.59 20.08
C TYR A 454 -3.90 8.74 19.12
N THR A 455 -2.98 9.31 18.35
CA THR A 455 -2.89 10.74 18.02
C THR A 455 -3.52 10.94 16.64
N VAL A 456 -4.47 11.88 16.54
CA VAL A 456 -5.29 12.05 15.35
C VAL A 456 -4.89 13.34 14.66
N ASN A 457 -4.18 13.24 13.54
CA ASN A 457 -3.60 14.35 12.79
C ASN A 457 -4.19 14.50 11.38
N ALA A 458 -4.63 13.40 10.76
CA ALA A 458 -5.19 13.40 9.42
C ALA A 458 -6.70 13.79 9.41
N PRO A 459 -7.16 14.72 8.53
CA PRO A 459 -8.58 15.08 8.42
C PRO A 459 -9.51 13.93 8.02
N TRP A 460 -9.01 12.92 7.30
CA TRP A 460 -9.80 11.72 6.96
C TRP A 460 -10.08 10.87 8.21
N LEU A 461 -9.07 10.66 9.06
CA LEU A 461 -9.18 9.90 10.29
C LEU A 461 -10.09 10.64 11.29
N PHE A 462 -9.90 11.96 11.43
CA PHE A 462 -10.80 12.80 12.23
C PHE A 462 -12.27 12.69 11.78
N SER A 463 -12.51 12.70 10.47
CA SER A 463 -13.86 12.54 9.88
C SER A 463 -14.45 11.17 10.19
N LEU A 464 -13.66 10.11 10.03
CA LEU A 464 -14.07 8.73 10.29
C LEU A 464 -14.45 8.52 11.77
N LEU A 465 -13.64 9.07 12.69
CA LEU A 465 -13.85 8.99 14.13
C LEU A 465 -15.05 9.86 14.59
N TRP A 466 -15.31 10.99 13.94
CA TRP A 466 -16.55 11.76 14.12
C TRP A 466 -17.77 10.93 13.72
N CYS A 467 -17.77 10.32 12.53
CA CYS A 467 -18.83 9.39 12.11
C CYS A 467 -18.97 8.18 13.06
N ALA A 468 -17.88 7.75 13.71
CA ALA A 468 -17.91 6.65 14.69
C ALA A 468 -18.48 7.07 16.06
N GLY A 469 -18.75 8.36 16.29
CA GLY A 469 -19.29 8.90 17.54
C GLY A 469 -18.26 9.12 18.65
N VAL A 470 -16.98 9.29 18.30
CA VAL A 470 -15.90 9.49 19.28
C VAL A 470 -16.04 10.85 19.99
N PRO A 471 -16.17 10.91 21.34
CA PRO A 471 -16.38 12.18 22.05
C PRO A 471 -15.24 13.19 21.95
N SER A 472 -13.98 12.74 21.91
CA SER A 472 -12.81 13.62 21.83
C SER A 472 -11.58 12.94 21.21
N VAL A 473 -10.66 13.74 20.67
CA VAL A 473 -9.36 13.27 20.19
C VAL A 473 -8.22 14.17 20.64
N THR A 474 -7.05 13.56 20.85
CA THR A 474 -5.77 14.27 21.06
C THR A 474 -5.02 14.40 19.74
N SER A 475 -4.50 15.59 19.44
CA SER A 475 -3.98 15.94 18.11
C SER A 475 -2.80 16.91 18.17
N ASP A 476 -1.76 16.66 17.38
CA ASP A 476 -0.72 17.64 17.04
C ASP A 476 -1.28 18.70 16.08
N ASN A 477 -2.08 18.23 15.11
CA ASN A 477 -2.76 19.03 14.08
C ASN A 477 -4.05 19.71 14.55
N SER A 478 -4.14 20.03 15.85
CA SER A 478 -5.29 20.64 16.50
C SER A 478 -5.82 21.87 15.74
N HIS A 479 -4.92 22.68 15.19
CA HIS A 479 -5.27 23.91 14.48
C HIS A 479 -6.04 23.66 13.18
N ALA A 480 -5.62 22.71 12.33
CA ALA A 480 -6.34 22.39 11.10
C ALA A 480 -7.63 21.60 11.39
N LEU A 481 -7.58 20.63 12.33
CA LEU A 481 -8.77 19.86 12.71
C LEU A 481 -9.85 20.73 13.36
N SER A 482 -9.49 21.84 14.02
CA SER A 482 -10.45 22.82 14.53
C SER A 482 -11.33 23.42 13.41
N GLN A 483 -10.77 23.59 12.20
CA GLN A 483 -11.40 24.24 11.06
C GLN A 483 -12.32 23.30 10.24
N VAL A 484 -12.17 21.97 10.38
CA VAL A 484 -13.00 20.98 9.68
C VAL A 484 -14.49 21.15 10.04
N PRO A 485 -15.39 21.56 9.11
CA PRO A 485 -16.75 21.96 9.45
C PRO A 485 -17.74 20.79 9.55
N SER A 486 -17.44 19.70 8.86
CA SER A 486 -18.15 18.41 8.86
C SER A 486 -17.16 17.31 8.52
N PRO A 487 -17.48 16.01 8.71
CA PRO A 487 -16.72 14.93 8.09
C PRO A 487 -16.56 15.16 6.58
N LEU A 488 -15.43 14.72 6.01
CA LEU A 488 -15.11 14.89 4.58
C LEU A 488 -16.21 14.33 3.65
N TRP A 489 -16.85 13.24 4.07
CA TRP A 489 -18.07 12.72 3.44
C TRP A 489 -18.98 12.07 4.49
N ILE A 490 -20.29 12.09 4.21
CA ILE A 490 -21.34 11.31 4.88
C ILE A 490 -22.29 10.89 3.76
N MET A 491 -22.78 9.65 3.78
CA MET A 491 -23.68 9.13 2.76
C MET A 491 -24.88 8.43 3.41
N PRO A 492 -26.12 8.90 3.20
CA PRO A 492 -27.33 8.19 3.56
C PRO A 492 -27.31 6.72 3.07
N PRO A 493 -27.86 5.75 3.83
CA PRO A 493 -27.91 4.36 3.39
C PRO A 493 -28.59 4.16 2.03
N ASP A 494 -29.61 4.96 1.73
CA ASP A 494 -30.32 4.93 0.44
C ASP A 494 -29.46 5.48 -0.71
N GLU A 495 -28.65 6.52 -0.47
CA GLU A 495 -27.69 7.04 -1.46
C GLU A 495 -26.55 6.05 -1.70
N TYR A 496 -26.06 5.38 -0.67
CA TYR A 496 -25.06 4.30 -0.80
C TYR A 496 -25.61 3.11 -1.58
N CYS A 497 -26.85 2.69 -1.28
CA CYS A 497 -27.56 1.66 -2.02
C CYS A 497 -27.73 2.04 -3.50
N LEU A 498 -28.14 3.28 -3.78
CA LEU A 498 -28.27 3.80 -5.14
C LEU A 498 -26.92 3.84 -5.88
N MET A 499 -25.84 4.30 -5.24
CA MET A 499 -24.50 4.34 -5.82
C MET A 499 -24.01 2.93 -6.18
N TRP A 500 -24.20 1.95 -5.29
CA TRP A 500 -23.86 0.55 -5.54
C TRP A 500 -24.69 -0.03 -6.68
N VAL A 501 -26.03 0.00 -6.59
CA VAL A 501 -26.92 -0.61 -7.58
C VAL A 501 -26.73 0.03 -8.96
N THR A 502 -26.49 1.34 -9.04
CA THR A 502 -26.20 2.00 -10.35
C THR A 502 -24.83 1.62 -10.90
N ALA A 503 -23.78 1.52 -10.09
CA ALA A 503 -22.47 1.06 -10.55
C ALA A 503 -22.53 -0.36 -11.11
N ASP A 504 -23.18 -1.28 -10.40
CA ASP A 504 -23.30 -2.69 -10.79
C ASP A 504 -24.18 -2.87 -12.03
N LEU A 505 -25.31 -2.16 -12.13
CA LEU A 505 -26.18 -2.21 -13.31
C LEU A 505 -25.51 -1.62 -14.57
N VAL A 506 -24.79 -0.50 -14.42
CA VAL A 506 -24.02 0.10 -15.53
C VAL A 506 -22.89 -0.84 -15.96
N SER A 507 -22.12 -1.38 -15.01
CA SER A 507 -21.09 -2.39 -15.27
C SER A 507 -21.66 -3.61 -15.98
N PHE A 508 -22.77 -4.18 -15.49
CA PHE A 508 -23.42 -5.34 -16.10
C PHE A 508 -23.89 -5.06 -17.52
N THR A 509 -24.54 -3.93 -17.76
CA THR A 509 -25.02 -3.51 -19.09
C THR A 509 -23.85 -3.33 -20.06
N LEU A 510 -22.76 -2.69 -19.61
CA LEU A 510 -21.55 -2.49 -20.41
C LEU A 510 -20.85 -3.82 -20.72
N ILE A 511 -20.67 -4.70 -19.72
CA ILE A 511 -20.08 -6.04 -19.89
C ILE A 511 -20.89 -6.85 -20.91
N VAL A 512 -22.22 -6.94 -20.76
CA VAL A 512 -23.08 -7.66 -21.72
C VAL A 512 -22.97 -7.06 -23.12
N GLY A 513 -23.01 -5.74 -23.25
CA GLY A 513 -22.84 -5.04 -24.53
C GLY A 513 -21.47 -5.33 -25.18
N ILE A 514 -20.40 -5.35 -24.39
CA ILE A 514 -19.03 -5.66 -24.82
C ILE A 514 -18.90 -7.11 -25.30
N PHE A 515 -19.46 -8.08 -24.58
CA PHE A 515 -19.46 -9.49 -25.00
C PHE A 515 -20.28 -9.70 -26.29
N VAL A 516 -21.44 -9.04 -26.44
CA VAL A 516 -22.25 -9.07 -27.67
C VAL A 516 -21.50 -8.43 -28.84
N LEU A 517 -20.88 -7.26 -28.64
CA LEU A 517 -20.13 -6.55 -29.67
C LEU A 517 -18.89 -7.33 -30.13
N GLN A 518 -18.10 -7.90 -29.22
CA GLN A 518 -16.97 -8.75 -29.58
C GLN A 518 -17.41 -10.03 -30.31
N LYS A 519 -18.52 -10.66 -29.89
CA LYS A 519 -19.12 -11.80 -30.59
C LYS A 519 -19.58 -11.43 -32.01
N TRP A 520 -20.18 -10.27 -32.21
CA TRP A 520 -20.59 -9.79 -33.53
C TRP A 520 -19.38 -9.45 -34.42
N ARG A 521 -18.38 -8.75 -33.87
CA ARG A 521 -17.14 -8.37 -34.55
C ARG A 521 -16.33 -9.58 -35.04
N LEU A 522 -16.15 -10.59 -34.19
CA LEU A 522 -15.41 -11.81 -34.56
C LEU A 522 -16.29 -12.83 -35.32
N GLY A 523 -17.61 -12.81 -35.12
CA GLY A 523 -18.57 -13.53 -35.96
C GLY A 523 -18.56 -13.04 -37.41
N GLY A 524 -18.51 -11.72 -37.62
CA GLY A 524 -18.32 -11.11 -38.93
C GLY A 524 -17.03 -11.58 -39.61
N ILE A 525 -15.91 -11.62 -38.87
CA ILE A 525 -14.63 -12.13 -39.37
C ILE A 525 -14.73 -13.62 -39.75
N ARG A 526 -15.41 -14.46 -38.96
CA ARG A 526 -15.65 -15.88 -39.33
C ARG A 526 -16.64 -16.06 -40.48
N SER A 527 -17.56 -15.11 -40.71
CA SER A 527 -18.44 -15.14 -41.89
C SER A 527 -17.73 -14.76 -43.19
N TYR A 528 -16.63 -14.00 -43.10
CA TYR A 528 -15.65 -13.89 -44.18
C TYR A 528 -14.74 -15.11 -44.18
N ASN A 529 -15.27 -16.24 -44.64
CA ASN A 529 -14.45 -17.43 -44.91
C ASN A 529 -13.27 -17.02 -45.83
N PRO A 530 -11.99 -17.34 -45.50
CA PRO A 530 -10.86 -17.04 -46.38
C PRO A 530 -11.04 -17.60 -47.79
N GLU A 531 -11.76 -18.71 -47.95
CA GLU A 531 -12.15 -19.25 -49.25
C GLU A 531 -13.07 -18.28 -50.02
N GLN A 532 -14.01 -17.58 -49.38
CA GLN A 532 -14.84 -16.57 -50.03
C GLN A 532 -14.04 -15.32 -50.43
N ILE A 533 -13.03 -14.93 -49.65
CA ILE A 533 -12.10 -13.85 -50.04
C ILE A 533 -11.27 -14.31 -51.26
N MET A 534 -10.74 -15.53 -51.23
CA MET A 534 -9.99 -16.11 -52.35
C MET A 534 -10.86 -16.28 -53.61
N LEU A 535 -12.11 -16.75 -53.47
CA LEU A 535 -13.06 -16.92 -54.57
C LEU A 535 -13.49 -15.56 -55.14
N SER A 536 -13.82 -14.57 -54.32
CA SER A 536 -14.20 -13.23 -54.82
C SER A 536 -13.01 -12.49 -55.48
N ALA A 537 -11.78 -12.74 -55.03
CA ALA A 537 -10.57 -12.28 -55.71
C ALA A 537 -10.27 -13.05 -57.01
N ALA A 538 -10.55 -14.36 -57.06
CA ALA A 538 -10.37 -15.20 -58.25
C ALA A 538 -11.42 -14.94 -59.34
N VAL A 539 -12.69 -14.72 -58.96
CA VAL A 539 -13.81 -14.38 -59.87
C VAL A 539 -13.60 -13.03 -60.56
N ARG A 540 -12.76 -12.14 -60.01
CA ARG A 540 -12.32 -10.90 -60.67
C ARG A 540 -11.09 -11.05 -61.58
N ARG A 541 -10.53 -12.26 -61.77
CA ARG A 541 -9.45 -12.52 -62.73
C ARG A 541 -9.97 -13.32 -63.92
N THR A 542 -9.45 -13.01 -65.09
CA THR A 542 -9.73 -13.75 -66.33
C THR A 542 -9.34 -15.22 -66.17
N SER A 543 -10.16 -16.14 -66.68
CA SER A 543 -10.10 -17.59 -66.40
C SER A 543 -8.73 -18.26 -66.61
N ARG A 544 -7.87 -17.67 -67.45
CA ARG A 544 -6.50 -18.10 -67.73
C ARG A 544 -5.56 -18.07 -66.51
N ASP A 545 -5.78 -17.18 -65.54
CA ASP A 545 -5.00 -17.13 -64.29
C ASP A 545 -5.45 -18.21 -63.30
N VAL A 546 -6.74 -18.59 -63.35
CA VAL A 546 -7.35 -19.53 -62.40
C VAL A 546 -6.90 -20.96 -62.67
N SER A 547 -6.72 -21.36 -63.95
CA SER A 547 -6.20 -22.69 -64.28
C SER A 547 -4.76 -22.88 -63.77
N ILE A 548 -3.89 -21.90 -64.01
CA ILE A 548 -2.47 -21.92 -63.60
C ILE A 548 -2.34 -21.99 -62.06
N MET A 549 -3.25 -21.33 -61.33
CA MET A 549 -3.27 -21.38 -59.87
C MET A 549 -3.81 -22.72 -59.35
N LYS A 550 -4.77 -23.34 -60.05
CA LYS A 550 -5.33 -24.65 -59.69
C LYS A 550 -4.33 -25.78 -59.94
N GLU A 551 -3.61 -25.76 -61.06
CA GLU A 551 -2.49 -26.69 -61.30
C GLU A 551 -1.44 -26.61 -60.20
N LYS A 552 -1.05 -25.40 -59.77
CA LYS A 552 -0.01 -25.24 -58.75
C LYS A 552 -0.40 -25.70 -57.35
N LEU A 553 -1.68 -25.58 -56.97
CA LEU A 553 -2.17 -26.16 -55.71
C LEU A 553 -2.19 -27.69 -55.76
N ILE A 554 -2.63 -28.27 -56.87
CA ILE A 554 -2.58 -29.73 -57.11
C ILE A 554 -1.14 -30.24 -57.04
N PHE A 555 -0.17 -29.51 -57.60
CA PHE A 555 1.25 -29.90 -57.54
C PHE A 555 1.91 -29.70 -56.17
N SER A 556 1.44 -28.80 -55.29
CA SER A 556 1.90 -28.78 -53.89
C SER A 556 1.27 -29.91 -53.07
N GLU A 557 -0.04 -30.14 -53.22
CA GLU A 557 -0.78 -31.16 -52.46
C GLU A 557 -0.34 -32.59 -52.82
N ILE A 558 0.08 -32.83 -54.07
CA ILE A 558 0.72 -34.08 -54.50
C ILE A 558 2.20 -34.18 -54.04
N SER A 559 2.89 -33.05 -53.79
CA SER A 559 4.30 -33.07 -53.36
C SER A 559 4.48 -33.20 -51.84
N ASP A 560 3.53 -32.71 -51.04
CA ASP A 560 3.51 -32.86 -49.58
C ASP A 560 2.64 -34.06 -49.11
N GLY A 561 1.97 -34.75 -50.06
CA GLY A 561 1.02 -35.85 -49.80
C GLY A 561 1.54 -37.27 -50.03
N VAL A 562 2.83 -37.46 -50.36
CA VAL A 562 3.41 -38.77 -50.70
C VAL A 562 4.53 -39.18 -49.72
N GLU A 563 4.16 -39.25 -48.43
CA GLU A 563 4.79 -40.13 -47.45
C GLU A 563 3.70 -40.88 -46.67
N VAL A 564 3.05 -41.83 -47.34
CA VAL A 564 2.06 -42.74 -46.73
C VAL A 564 2.40 -44.20 -47.07
N SER A 565 2.66 -44.94 -45.99
CA SER A 565 2.60 -46.40 -45.78
C SER A 565 2.07 -47.28 -46.93
N ASP A 566 2.77 -48.36 -47.31
CA ASP A 566 2.69 -49.67 -46.62
C ASP A 566 3.33 -50.86 -47.41
N VAL A 567 3.34 -52.03 -46.75
CA VAL A 567 3.42 -53.43 -47.27
C VAL A 567 4.82 -54.03 -47.62
N LEU A 568 5.03 -55.27 -47.09
CA LEU A 568 6.10 -56.26 -47.31
C LEU A 568 7.46 -55.96 -46.62
N SER A 569 7.95 -56.72 -45.63
CA SER A 569 7.87 -58.15 -45.27
C SER A 569 8.62 -59.11 -46.20
N VAL A 570 9.76 -59.63 -45.72
CA VAL A 570 10.16 -61.06 -45.61
C VAL A 570 11.69 -61.15 -45.46
N CYS A 571 12.15 -61.69 -44.32
CA CYS A 571 13.51 -62.23 -44.16
C CYS A 571 13.40 -63.57 -43.40
N SER A 572 13.07 -64.64 -44.12
CA SER A 572 13.17 -66.01 -43.63
C SER A 572 13.37 -67.00 -44.79
N ASP A 573 14.57 -67.57 -44.84
CA ASP A 573 14.97 -68.89 -45.34
C ASP A 573 14.43 -69.48 -46.66
N ASN A 574 15.42 -69.98 -47.43
CA ASN A 574 15.42 -71.20 -48.27
C ASN A 574 14.93 -71.20 -49.73
N SER A 575 15.59 -72.11 -50.47
CA SER A 575 15.05 -73.00 -51.52
C SER A 575 14.96 -72.51 -52.98
N TYR A 576 15.96 -72.92 -53.79
CA TYR A 576 15.86 -73.49 -55.17
C TYR A 576 15.12 -72.72 -56.29
N ASP A 577 15.48 -72.75 -57.58
CA ASP A 577 16.68 -73.13 -58.38
C ASP A 577 16.38 -72.61 -59.84
N THR A 578 17.14 -72.72 -60.95
CA THR A 578 18.40 -73.36 -61.38
C THR A 578 19.00 -72.48 -62.50
N TYR A 579 20.30 -72.58 -62.83
CA TYR A 579 20.82 -72.87 -64.19
C TYR A 579 22.37 -72.82 -64.31
N ALA A 580 22.97 -74.03 -64.26
CA ALA A 580 24.20 -74.50 -64.92
C ALA A 580 25.46 -73.60 -65.14
N ASN A 581 26.59 -74.06 -64.55
CA ASN A 581 27.97 -74.13 -65.11
C ASN A 581 28.69 -72.83 -65.58
N SER A 582 30.01 -72.60 -65.43
CA SER A 582 31.18 -73.24 -64.78
C SER A 582 32.43 -72.34 -65.01
N THR A 583 33.59 -72.34 -64.32
CA THR A 583 34.11 -73.09 -63.16
C THR A 583 35.29 -72.34 -62.48
N ALA A 584 35.68 -72.77 -61.27
CA ALA A 584 37.05 -72.81 -60.71
C ALA A 584 37.84 -71.53 -60.28
N THR A 585 37.72 -71.16 -58.99
CA THR A 585 38.75 -71.24 -57.89
C THR A 585 40.27 -71.38 -58.19
N PRO A 586 41.21 -71.07 -57.24
CA PRO A 586 41.16 -70.26 -55.98
C PRO A 586 42.45 -69.42 -55.61
N VAL A 587 42.51 -68.91 -54.35
CA VAL A 587 43.69 -68.53 -53.49
C VAL A 587 44.32 -67.10 -53.60
N GLY A 588 44.73 -66.52 -52.44
CA GLY A 588 45.58 -65.30 -52.27
C GLY A 588 47.10 -65.61 -52.14
N PRO A 589 47.97 -64.84 -51.41
CA PRO A 589 47.71 -64.03 -50.20
C PRO A 589 48.57 -62.73 -49.93
N ARG A 590 48.31 -62.07 -48.77
CA ARG A 590 49.18 -61.27 -47.85
C ARG A 590 50.36 -60.35 -48.31
N GLY A 591 50.37 -59.11 -47.78
CA GLY A 591 51.55 -58.24 -47.52
C GLY A 591 51.32 -56.74 -47.82
N GLY A 592 51.92 -55.72 -47.17
CA GLY A 592 52.72 -55.67 -45.93
C GLY A 592 53.44 -54.30 -45.71
N GLY A 593 53.19 -53.61 -44.58
CA GLY A 593 53.84 -52.34 -44.16
C GLY A 593 53.42 -51.07 -44.93
N SER A 594 53.82 -49.82 -44.59
CA SER A 594 54.22 -49.17 -43.32
C SER A 594 54.59 -47.70 -43.63
N HIS A 595 54.02 -46.67 -42.95
CA HIS A 595 54.75 -45.52 -42.33
C HIS A 595 53.87 -44.32 -41.88
N THR A 596 54.23 -43.77 -40.70
CA THR A 596 54.25 -42.34 -40.22
C THR A 596 53.70 -41.20 -41.12
N LYS A 597 53.15 -40.05 -40.66
CA LYS A 597 53.22 -39.21 -39.40
C LYS A 597 52.19 -38.03 -39.57
N THR A 598 51.74 -37.16 -38.63
CA THR A 598 51.59 -37.06 -37.14
C THR A 598 50.96 -35.69 -36.74
N LEU A 599 50.14 -35.63 -35.66
CA LEU A 599 49.82 -34.42 -34.81
C LEU A 599 48.98 -33.30 -35.50
N ILE A 600 48.27 -32.35 -34.86
CA ILE A 600 47.84 -32.04 -33.46
C ILE A 600 46.50 -31.24 -33.60
N GLU A 601 45.34 -31.68 -33.10
CA GLU A 601 44.73 -31.42 -31.77
C GLU A 601 44.76 -29.98 -31.22
N ARG A 602 43.61 -29.27 -31.19
CA ARG A 602 42.91 -28.85 -29.95
C ARG A 602 41.71 -27.92 -30.17
N SER A 603 40.57 -28.33 -29.62
CA SER A 603 39.54 -27.42 -29.08
C SER A 603 39.56 -27.54 -27.54
N GLY A 604 38.83 -26.70 -26.80
CA GLY A 604 38.86 -26.83 -25.33
C GLY A 604 37.98 -25.89 -24.51
N ARG A 605 36.67 -26.13 -24.54
CA ARG A 605 35.62 -25.59 -23.63
C ARG A 605 35.27 -24.11 -23.78
#